data_AF-A0A091DQL7-F1
#
_entry.id   AF-A0A091DQL7-F1
#
_cell.length_a   1.000
_cell.length_b   1.000
_cell.length_c   1.000
_cell.angle_alpha   90.00
_cell.angle_beta   90.00
_cell.angle_gamma   90.00
#
_symmetry.space_group_name_H-M   'P 1'
#
loop_
_entity.id
_entity.type
_entity.pdbx_description
1 polymer ?
#
loop_
_entity_poly.entity_id
_entity_poly.type
_entity_poly.pdbx_seq_one_letter_code
_entity_poly.pdbx_strand_id
1 'polypeptide(L)'
;MYFPFRVCWIKDIVVAVTGENMETMKSIIQKYQHKGISLVEAGVTRHRSILNGLKALAGDQTDSRLSKPQVVIIHDAVRPFFEEDDLLKVVRAAREHGAAGAVRPLVSTVVSPSTEGCLDHSLERARYRASEMPQAFLFDVIYEAYQRCSDYDLEFGTECLQLALKYCHTNAKLVEGSPDLWKVTYKRDLYAAESIIKERISQEICIVMDMKEEKEHVGHLLEAVLKNELHHVKMTSVVPCHDGSSIQHIILGQCYSFVCMNVMTTDFQNTQKLLGMLEESNLSILYPVVVVSDEQKLQESLKQGAVIIAALIKERNSALLGQLLVA
;
A
#
# COMPACT_ATOMS: atom_id res chain seq x y z
N MET A 1 -5.08 -1.27 -3.20
CA MET A 1 -3.77 -0.58 -3.11
C MET A 1 -2.72 -1.62 -3.45
N TYR A 2 -1.94 -1.40 -4.51
CA TYR A 2 -0.92 -2.36 -4.94
C TYR A 2 0.39 -1.93 -4.28
N PHE A 3 0.88 -2.73 -3.34
CA PHE A 3 2.23 -2.52 -2.82
C PHE A 3 3.23 -2.83 -3.93
N PRO A 4 4.22 -1.96 -4.19
CA PRO A 4 5.27 -2.18 -5.20
C PRO A 4 6.00 -3.50 -5.06
N PHE A 5 6.04 -4.05 -3.85
CA PHE A 5 6.65 -5.33 -3.53
C PHE A 5 5.58 -6.28 -3.04
N ARG A 6 5.17 -7.22 -3.90
CA ARG A 6 4.66 -8.49 -3.38
C ARG A 6 5.78 -9.05 -2.51
N VAL A 7 5.56 -9.08 -1.19
CA VAL A 7 6.48 -9.69 -0.25
C VAL A 7 6.67 -11.15 -0.66
N CYS A 8 7.82 -11.45 -1.27
CA CYS A 8 7.97 -12.62 -2.14
C CYS A 8 7.89 -13.95 -1.37
N TRP A 9 8.17 -13.90 -0.08
CA TRP A 9 8.11 -15.03 0.84
C TRP A 9 6.72 -15.26 1.45
N ILE A 10 5.74 -14.36 1.23
CA ILE A 10 4.34 -14.64 1.53
C ILE A 10 3.76 -15.47 0.38
N LYS A 11 3.61 -16.77 0.64
CA LYS A 11 3.16 -17.74 -0.37
C LYS A 11 1.70 -17.53 -0.77
N ASP A 12 0.82 -17.50 0.22
CA ASP A 12 -0.63 -17.47 0.06
C ASP A 12 -1.21 -16.35 0.92
N ILE A 13 -2.22 -15.64 0.39
CA ILE A 13 -2.98 -14.61 1.10
C ILE A 13 -4.44 -15.04 1.09
N VAL A 14 -5.00 -15.29 2.28
CA VAL A 14 -6.41 -15.67 2.43
C VAL A 14 -7.21 -14.46 2.88
N VAL A 15 -8.24 -14.10 2.13
CA VAL A 15 -9.10 -12.95 2.41
C VAL A 15 -10.50 -13.43 2.72
N ALA A 16 -10.95 -13.17 3.94
CA ALA A 16 -12.32 -13.43 4.35
C ALA A 16 -13.23 -12.26 3.95
N VAL A 17 -14.27 -12.53 3.17
CA VAL A 17 -15.26 -11.53 2.73
C VAL A 17 -16.67 -12.04 2.95
N THR A 18 -17.62 -11.16 3.26
CA THR A 18 -19.03 -11.55 3.39
C THR A 18 -19.57 -12.06 2.07
N GLY A 19 -20.57 -12.94 2.11
CA GLY A 19 -21.20 -13.49 0.90
C GLY A 19 -21.66 -12.39 -0.08
N GLU A 20 -22.23 -11.30 0.43
CA GLU A 20 -22.67 -10.14 -0.36
C GLU A 20 -21.53 -9.46 -1.14
N ASN A 21 -20.31 -9.46 -0.59
CA ASN A 21 -19.15 -8.80 -1.18
C ASN A 21 -18.24 -9.75 -1.98
N MET A 22 -18.59 -11.03 -2.09
CA MET A 22 -17.76 -12.04 -2.73
C MET A 22 -17.49 -11.71 -4.21
N GLU A 23 -18.53 -11.38 -4.98
CA GLU A 23 -18.40 -11.04 -6.40
C GLU A 23 -17.66 -9.71 -6.59
N THR A 24 -17.92 -8.72 -5.74
CA THR A 24 -17.17 -7.46 -5.73
C THR A 24 -15.67 -7.71 -5.50
N MET A 25 -15.31 -8.58 -4.55
CA MET A 25 -13.91 -8.91 -4.28
C MET A 25 -13.26 -9.66 -5.44
N LYS A 26 -13.97 -10.59 -6.09
CA LYS A 26 -13.49 -11.25 -7.32
C LYS A 26 -13.21 -10.23 -8.43
N SER A 27 -14.12 -9.26 -8.62
CA SER A 27 -13.94 -8.17 -9.59
C SER A 27 -12.72 -7.31 -9.25
N ILE A 28 -12.50 -6.98 -7.97
CA ILE A 28 -11.30 -6.25 -7.51
C ILE A 28 -10.03 -7.05 -7.82
N ILE A 29 -10.00 -8.35 -7.50
CA ILE A 29 -8.84 -9.21 -7.77
C ILE A 29 -8.50 -9.26 -9.25
N GLN A 30 -9.52 -9.42 -10.12
CA GLN A 30 -9.34 -9.44 -11.57
C GLN A 30 -8.88 -8.07 -12.09
N LYS A 31 -9.58 -6.99 -11.71
CA LYS A 31 -9.31 -5.63 -12.17
C LYS A 31 -7.88 -5.20 -11.85
N TYR A 32 -7.43 -5.41 -10.62
CA TYR A 32 -6.07 -5.00 -10.18
C TYR A 32 -5.04 -6.14 -10.26
N GLN A 33 -5.39 -7.25 -10.91
CA GLN A 33 -4.51 -8.40 -11.17
C GLN A 33 -3.79 -8.92 -9.91
N HIS A 34 -4.49 -8.96 -8.78
CA HIS A 34 -3.93 -9.47 -7.53
C HIS A 34 -3.65 -10.98 -7.64
N LYS A 35 -2.44 -11.41 -7.27
CA LYS A 35 -1.97 -12.80 -7.37
C LYS A 35 -1.86 -13.43 -5.99
N GLY A 36 -2.04 -14.75 -5.91
CA GLY A 36 -1.89 -15.51 -4.67
C GLY A 36 -2.99 -15.24 -3.64
N ILE A 37 -4.14 -14.74 -4.09
CA ILE A 37 -5.31 -14.48 -3.23
C ILE A 37 -6.25 -15.67 -3.28
N SER A 38 -6.64 -16.18 -2.13
CA SER A 38 -7.74 -17.13 -1.97
C SER A 38 -8.84 -16.50 -1.13
N LEU A 39 -10.09 -16.65 -1.57
CA LEU A 39 -11.25 -16.10 -0.88
C LEU A 39 -11.93 -17.15 -0.03
N VAL A 40 -12.34 -16.74 1.17
CA VAL A 40 -13.21 -17.53 2.05
C VAL A 40 -14.38 -16.67 2.50
N GLU A 41 -15.47 -17.32 2.88
CA GLU A 41 -16.60 -16.61 3.48
C GLU A 41 -16.23 -16.13 4.89
N ALA A 42 -16.50 -14.85 5.14
CA ALA A 42 -16.35 -14.24 6.46
C ALA A 42 -17.44 -14.73 7.42
N GLY A 43 -17.08 -14.86 8.69
CA GLY A 43 -18.08 -15.02 9.75
C GLY A 43 -18.68 -13.67 10.16
N VAL A 44 -19.70 -13.71 11.01
CA VAL A 44 -20.35 -12.50 11.54
C VAL A 44 -19.42 -11.66 12.44
N THR A 45 -18.38 -12.27 13.01
CA THR A 45 -17.35 -11.59 13.82
C THR A 45 -15.96 -11.72 13.22
N ARG A 46 -15.04 -10.86 13.71
CA ARG A 46 -13.62 -10.88 13.32
C ARG A 46 -12.98 -12.24 13.59
N HIS A 47 -13.14 -12.80 14.79
CA HIS A 47 -12.52 -14.09 15.13
C HIS A 47 -13.08 -15.24 14.29
N ARG A 48 -14.39 -15.27 14.01
CA ARG A 48 -14.98 -16.29 13.13
C ARG A 48 -14.44 -16.19 11.70
N SER A 49 -14.25 -14.98 11.19
CA SER A 49 -13.63 -14.74 9.87
C SER A 49 -12.18 -15.21 9.81
N ILE A 50 -11.39 -14.94 10.85
CA ILE A 50 -10.00 -15.41 10.93
C ILE A 50 -9.97 -16.95 10.99
N LEU A 51 -10.84 -17.57 11.79
CA LEU A 51 -10.93 -19.03 11.88
C LEU A 51 -11.25 -19.68 10.53
N ASN A 52 -12.14 -19.10 9.73
CA ASN A 52 -12.42 -19.59 8.37
C ASN A 52 -11.17 -19.53 7.48
N GLY A 53 -10.39 -18.45 7.57
CA GLY A 53 -9.11 -18.34 6.88
C GLY A 53 -8.08 -19.39 7.33
N LEU A 54 -7.98 -19.64 8.64
CA LEU A 54 -7.10 -20.67 9.18
C LEU A 54 -7.51 -22.08 8.75
N LYS A 55 -8.81 -22.39 8.73
CA LYS A 55 -9.34 -23.68 8.23
C LYS A 55 -8.99 -23.92 6.76
N ALA A 56 -9.06 -22.88 5.93
CA ALA A 56 -8.67 -22.99 4.54
C ALA A 56 -7.17 -23.32 4.39
N LEU A 57 -6.32 -22.71 5.21
CA LEU A 57 -4.87 -23.00 5.26
C LEU A 57 -4.56 -24.38 5.89
N ALA A 58 -5.38 -24.88 6.80
CA ALA A 58 -5.18 -26.19 7.44
C ALA A 58 -5.37 -27.36 6.47
N GLY A 59 -6.09 -27.16 5.36
CA GLY A 59 -6.49 -28.24 4.45
C GLY A 59 -7.76 -28.99 4.89
N ASP A 60 -8.47 -28.47 5.90
CA ASP A 60 -9.67 -29.12 6.47
C ASP A 60 -10.91 -29.01 5.57
N GLN A 61 -10.79 -28.31 4.43
CA GLN A 61 -11.84 -28.20 3.42
C GLN A 61 -11.50 -29.09 2.23
N THR A 62 -12.49 -29.84 1.74
CA THR A 62 -12.36 -30.84 0.67
C THR A 62 -11.77 -30.31 -0.64
N ASP A 63 -11.77 -28.99 -0.85
CA ASP A 63 -11.24 -28.31 -2.03
C ASP A 63 -9.99 -27.45 -1.77
N SER A 64 -9.38 -27.53 -0.59
CA SER A 64 -8.22 -26.70 -0.28
C SER A 64 -6.98 -27.11 -1.08
N ARG A 65 -6.55 -26.24 -1.98
CA ARG A 65 -5.26 -26.32 -2.71
C ARG A 65 -4.12 -25.62 -1.98
N LEU A 66 -4.37 -25.12 -0.77
CA LEU A 66 -3.40 -24.34 0.01
C LEU A 66 -2.51 -25.25 0.84
N SER A 67 -1.24 -24.87 0.98
CA SER A 67 -0.33 -25.57 1.88
C SER A 67 -0.37 -24.95 3.26
N LYS A 68 -0.52 -25.77 4.29
CA LYS A 68 -0.37 -25.37 5.68
C LYS A 68 0.97 -24.63 5.90
N PRO A 69 0.96 -23.37 6.36
CA PRO A 69 2.18 -22.63 6.60
C PRO A 69 2.77 -22.99 7.97
N GLN A 70 4.07 -22.76 8.16
CA GLN A 70 4.69 -22.81 9.48
C GLN A 70 4.29 -21.60 10.34
N VAL A 71 4.25 -20.41 9.72
CA VAL A 71 3.87 -19.15 10.34
C VAL A 71 2.75 -18.51 9.53
N VAL A 72 1.71 -18.06 10.20
CA VAL A 72 0.62 -17.28 9.60
C VAL A 72 0.66 -15.85 10.10
N ILE A 73 0.36 -14.91 9.21
CA ILE A 73 0.22 -13.48 9.52
C ILE A 73 -1.25 -13.13 9.53
N ILE A 74 -1.70 -12.42 10.56
CA ILE A 74 -3.02 -11.80 10.63
C ILE A 74 -2.83 -10.30 10.40
N HIS A 75 -3.56 -9.77 9.43
CA HIS A 75 -3.53 -8.35 9.06
C HIS A 75 -4.94 -7.83 8.76
N ASP A 76 -5.20 -6.57 9.09
CA ASP A 76 -6.49 -5.95 8.76
C ASP A 76 -6.42 -5.29 7.38
N ALA A 77 -7.42 -5.52 6.52
CA ALA A 77 -7.47 -4.99 5.16
C ALA A 77 -7.44 -3.45 5.07
N VAL A 78 -7.81 -2.76 6.15
CA VAL A 78 -7.87 -1.30 6.27
C VAL A 78 -6.57 -0.68 6.81
N ARG A 79 -5.47 -1.43 6.84
CA ARG A 79 -4.11 -0.96 7.21
C ARG A 79 -3.20 -1.05 5.99
N PRO A 80 -3.30 -0.10 5.06
CA PRO A 80 -2.69 -0.21 3.75
C PRO A 80 -1.23 0.27 3.72
N PHE A 81 -0.64 0.64 4.85
CA PHE A 81 0.75 1.08 4.95
C PHE A 81 1.49 0.17 5.94
N PHE A 82 2.42 -0.62 5.42
CA PHE A 82 3.33 -1.46 6.18
C PHE A 82 4.55 -1.71 5.30
N GLU A 83 5.72 -1.85 5.91
CA GLU A 83 6.93 -2.20 5.17
C GLU A 83 7.27 -3.68 5.38
N GLU A 84 8.07 -4.27 4.48
CA GLU A 84 8.47 -5.68 4.59
C GLU A 84 9.18 -5.96 5.93
N ASP A 85 9.94 -4.99 6.45
CA ASP A 85 10.61 -5.06 7.74
C ASP A 85 9.65 -5.23 8.92
N ASP A 86 8.46 -4.59 8.88
CA ASP A 86 7.46 -4.74 9.94
C ASP A 86 6.96 -6.18 10.01
N LEU A 87 6.72 -6.79 8.84
CA LEU A 87 6.31 -8.19 8.71
C LEU A 87 7.44 -9.16 9.13
N LEU A 88 8.67 -8.92 8.68
CA LEU A 88 9.82 -9.77 9.02
C LEU A 88 10.07 -9.80 10.54
N LYS A 89 9.95 -8.66 11.22
CA LYS A 89 10.15 -8.59 12.69
C LYS A 89 9.13 -9.45 13.43
N VAL A 90 7.84 -9.34 13.12
CA VAL A 90 6.81 -10.13 13.80
C VAL A 90 6.92 -11.62 13.44
N VAL A 91 7.24 -11.97 12.18
CA VAL A 91 7.44 -13.37 11.77
C VAL A 91 8.61 -14.02 12.50
N ARG A 92 9.75 -13.34 12.60
CA ARG A 92 10.93 -13.85 13.34
C ARG A 92 10.60 -14.03 14.82
N ALA A 93 9.99 -13.03 15.44
CA ALA A 93 9.58 -13.08 16.83
C ALA A 93 8.58 -14.22 17.11
N ALA A 94 7.62 -14.44 16.20
CA ALA A 94 6.65 -15.53 16.31
C ALA A 94 7.29 -16.92 16.16
N ARG A 95 8.32 -17.08 15.31
CA ARG A 95 9.06 -18.35 15.23
C ARG A 95 9.77 -18.70 16.53
N GLU A 96 10.25 -17.70 17.26
CA GLU A 96 10.96 -17.89 18.53
C GLU A 96 10.00 -18.07 19.72
N HIS A 97 8.89 -17.34 19.75
CA HIS A 97 8.00 -17.23 20.92
C HIS A 97 6.63 -17.88 20.72
N GLY A 98 6.33 -18.42 19.54
CA GLY A 98 5.03 -18.97 19.17
C GLY A 98 4.02 -17.93 18.67
N ALA A 99 4.08 -16.70 19.18
CA ALA A 99 3.23 -15.58 18.77
C ALA A 99 3.97 -14.24 18.88
N ALA A 100 3.62 -13.29 18.02
CA ALA A 100 4.12 -11.92 18.08
C ALA A 100 3.14 -10.92 17.46
N GLY A 101 3.21 -9.67 17.90
CA GLY A 101 2.38 -8.59 17.36
C GLY A 101 3.03 -7.23 17.43
N ALA A 102 2.72 -6.40 16.44
CA ALA A 102 3.11 -5.00 16.44
C ALA A 102 2.38 -4.23 17.54
N VAL A 103 3.09 -3.32 18.21
CA VAL A 103 2.51 -2.42 19.21
C VAL A 103 2.97 -0.98 18.97
N ARG A 104 2.17 -0.03 19.44
CA ARG A 104 2.53 1.40 19.46
C ARG A 104 2.27 2.05 20.82
N PRO A 105 2.99 3.13 21.15
CA PRO A 105 2.70 3.91 22.35
C PRO A 105 1.28 4.49 22.29
N LEU A 106 0.63 4.56 23.45
CA LEU A 106 -0.65 5.23 23.58
C LEU A 106 -0.47 6.75 23.46
N VAL A 107 -1.27 7.38 22.61
CA VAL A 107 -1.32 8.85 22.51
C VAL A 107 -2.20 9.41 23.63
N SER A 108 -3.42 8.90 23.76
CA SER A 108 -4.39 9.34 24.75
C SER A 108 -4.30 8.53 26.05
N THR A 109 -4.70 9.14 27.17
CA THR A 109 -4.96 8.43 28.43
C THR A 109 -6.15 7.48 28.25
N VAL A 110 -6.04 6.25 28.76
CA VAL A 110 -7.13 5.28 28.78
C VAL A 110 -7.87 5.39 30.10
N VAL A 111 -9.20 5.54 30.03
CA VAL A 111 -10.08 5.69 31.19
C VAL A 111 -11.16 4.63 31.16
N SER A 112 -11.58 4.16 32.34
CA SER A 112 -12.77 3.32 32.52
C SER A 112 -13.95 4.19 32.93
N PRO A 113 -15.11 4.12 32.26
CA PRO A 113 -16.33 4.78 32.70
C PRO A 113 -17.10 3.92 33.72
N SER A 114 -17.80 4.56 34.65
CA SER A 114 -18.82 3.92 35.48
C SER A 114 -20.09 3.64 34.68
N THR A 115 -21.02 2.88 35.26
CA THR A 115 -22.34 2.61 34.64
C THR A 115 -23.17 3.87 34.39
N GLU A 116 -22.87 4.97 35.09
CA GLU A 116 -23.52 6.28 34.93
C GLU A 116 -22.80 7.20 33.92
N GLY A 117 -21.75 6.71 33.26
CA GLY A 117 -20.97 7.48 32.27
C GLY A 117 -19.99 8.48 32.89
N CYS A 118 -19.71 8.38 34.20
CA CYS A 118 -18.70 9.19 34.88
C CYS A 118 -17.32 8.49 34.86
N LEU A 119 -16.26 9.24 35.11
CA LEU A 119 -14.91 8.66 35.26
C LEU A 119 -14.86 7.74 36.49
N ASP A 120 -14.47 6.49 36.31
CA ASP A 120 -14.18 5.56 37.40
C ASP A 120 -12.68 5.58 37.75
N HIS A 121 -11.82 5.22 36.80
CA HIS A 121 -10.36 5.30 36.98
C HIS A 121 -9.61 5.49 35.65
N SER A 122 -8.32 5.84 35.74
CA SER A 122 -7.40 5.98 34.60
C SER A 122 -6.26 4.96 34.68
N LEU A 123 -5.86 4.41 33.54
CA LEU A 123 -4.72 3.50 33.45
C LEU A 123 -3.39 4.27 33.37
N GLU A 124 -2.33 3.70 33.95
CA GLU A 124 -0.98 4.26 33.88
C GLU A 124 -0.38 4.11 32.47
N ARG A 125 -0.55 5.14 31.63
CA ARG A 125 -0.22 5.11 30.18
C ARG A 125 1.14 4.49 29.84
N ALA A 126 2.18 4.71 30.64
CA ALA A 126 3.51 4.19 30.40
C ALA A 126 3.60 2.65 30.38
N ARG A 127 2.69 1.97 31.11
CA ARG A 127 2.62 0.50 31.23
C ARG A 127 1.82 -0.19 30.13
N TYR A 128 1.10 0.58 29.30
CA TYR A 128 0.22 0.03 28.27
C TYR A 128 0.68 0.44 26.87
N ARG A 129 0.23 -0.34 25.88
CA ARG A 129 0.46 -0.11 24.46
C ARG A 129 -0.83 -0.35 23.69
N ALA A 130 -0.96 0.29 22.54
CA ALA A 130 -1.97 -0.08 21.55
C ALA A 130 -1.47 -1.31 20.79
N SER A 131 -2.27 -2.37 20.77
CA SER A 131 -2.01 -3.53 19.90
C SER A 131 -2.40 -3.17 18.46
N GLU A 132 -1.51 -3.45 17.52
CA GLU A 132 -1.67 -3.14 16.11
C GLU A 132 -1.40 -4.39 15.27
N MET A 133 -1.69 -4.29 13.97
CA MET A 133 -1.31 -5.31 12.99
C MET A 133 -0.06 -4.83 12.24
N PRO A 134 0.76 -5.72 11.67
CA PRO A 134 0.58 -7.17 11.57
C PRO A 134 0.82 -7.91 12.89
N GLN A 135 0.18 -9.07 13.02
CA GLN A 135 0.49 -10.08 14.02
C GLN A 135 0.90 -11.38 13.33
N ALA A 136 1.80 -12.14 13.93
CA ALA A 136 2.29 -13.40 13.38
C ALA A 136 2.28 -14.50 14.45
N PHE A 137 2.03 -15.73 14.01
CA PHE A 137 1.89 -16.88 14.90
C PHE A 137 2.48 -18.11 14.25
N LEU A 138 3.09 -19.00 15.05
CA LEU A 138 3.20 -20.40 14.63
C LEU A 138 1.80 -20.91 14.33
N PHE A 139 1.61 -21.50 13.14
CA PHE A 139 0.28 -21.85 12.66
C PHE A 139 -0.43 -22.80 13.63
N ASP A 140 0.27 -23.82 14.11
CA ASP A 140 -0.29 -24.82 15.01
C ASP A 140 -0.78 -24.21 16.33
N VAL A 141 -0.03 -23.24 16.87
CA VAL A 141 -0.39 -22.54 18.11
C VAL A 141 -1.70 -21.76 17.94
N ILE A 142 -1.78 -20.91 16.91
CA ILE A 142 -2.97 -20.08 16.75
C ILE A 142 -4.17 -20.92 16.30
N TYR A 143 -3.96 -21.94 15.46
CA TYR A 143 -5.04 -22.81 15.02
C TYR A 143 -5.65 -23.59 16.19
N GLU A 144 -4.80 -24.18 17.05
CA GLU A 144 -5.24 -24.83 18.28
C GLU A 144 -5.96 -23.87 19.23
N ALA A 145 -5.46 -22.63 19.38
CA ALA A 145 -6.12 -21.62 20.20
C ALA A 145 -7.53 -21.32 19.72
N TYR A 146 -7.74 -21.23 18.39
CA TYR A 146 -9.07 -21.05 17.82
C TYR A 146 -9.95 -22.30 17.94
N GLN A 147 -9.40 -23.51 17.85
CA GLN A 147 -10.15 -24.75 18.06
C GLN A 147 -10.66 -24.91 19.49
N ARG A 148 -9.91 -24.40 20.48
CA ARG A 148 -10.27 -24.42 21.90
C ARG A 148 -11.07 -23.19 22.34
N CYS A 149 -11.17 -22.17 21.48
CA CYS A 149 -11.81 -20.90 21.80
C CYS A 149 -13.29 -21.09 22.14
N SER A 150 -13.78 -20.42 23.18
CA SER A 150 -15.21 -20.46 23.50
C SER A 150 -16.00 -19.63 22.50
N ASP A 151 -17.28 -19.95 22.31
CA ASP A 151 -18.16 -19.12 21.47
C ASP A 151 -18.25 -17.67 21.97
N TYR A 152 -18.18 -17.46 23.29
CA TYR A 152 -18.14 -16.12 23.87
C TYR A 152 -16.92 -15.32 23.40
N ASP A 153 -15.73 -15.92 23.45
CA ASP A 153 -14.50 -15.25 23.01
C ASP A 153 -14.46 -15.09 21.48
N LEU A 154 -15.05 -16.02 20.71
CA LEU A 154 -15.23 -15.85 19.26
C LEU A 154 -16.19 -14.70 18.92
N GLU A 155 -17.15 -14.41 19.80
CA GLU A 155 -18.15 -13.35 19.58
C GLU A 155 -17.63 -11.97 20.00
N PHE A 156 -17.04 -11.87 21.20
CA PHE A 156 -16.69 -10.59 21.82
C PHE A 156 -15.19 -10.29 21.88
N GLY A 157 -14.34 -11.28 21.59
CA GLY A 157 -12.89 -11.09 21.54
C GLY A 157 -12.47 -10.12 20.44
N THR A 158 -11.43 -9.36 20.71
CA THR A 158 -10.85 -8.40 19.75
C THR A 158 -9.39 -8.71 19.40
N GLU A 159 -8.72 -9.57 20.16
CA GLU A 159 -7.26 -9.71 20.18
C GLU A 159 -6.83 -11.18 20.01
N CYS A 160 -6.10 -11.49 18.95
CA CYS A 160 -5.63 -12.85 18.65
C CYS A 160 -4.50 -13.29 19.59
N LEU A 161 -3.63 -12.36 20.00
CA LEU A 161 -2.55 -12.65 20.97
C LEU A 161 -3.13 -13.12 22.31
N GLN A 162 -4.30 -12.58 22.69
CA GLN A 162 -5.02 -12.98 23.91
C GLN A 162 -5.55 -14.41 23.81
N LEU A 163 -6.01 -14.84 22.62
CA LEU A 163 -6.43 -16.24 22.41
C LEU A 163 -5.24 -17.19 22.54
N ALA A 164 -4.11 -16.88 21.91
CA ALA A 164 -2.89 -17.69 22.01
C ALA A 164 -2.41 -17.81 23.47
N LEU A 165 -2.48 -16.72 24.24
CA LEU A 165 -2.15 -16.74 25.67
C LEU A 165 -3.14 -17.58 26.49
N LYS A 166 -4.45 -17.37 26.31
CA LYS A 166 -5.50 -17.99 27.13
C LYS A 166 -5.64 -19.49 26.88
N TYR A 167 -5.58 -19.92 25.62
CA TYR A 167 -5.92 -21.29 25.22
C TYR A 167 -4.71 -22.19 24.95
N CYS A 168 -3.53 -21.59 24.72
CA CYS A 168 -2.29 -22.30 24.41
C CYS A 168 -1.10 -21.85 25.27
N HIS A 169 -1.32 -21.03 26.30
CA HIS A 169 -0.27 -20.52 27.21
C HIS A 169 0.93 -19.88 26.48
N THR A 170 0.71 -19.35 25.29
CA THR A 170 1.76 -18.76 24.47
C THR A 170 1.86 -17.27 24.75
N ASN A 171 2.98 -16.86 25.35
CA ASN A 171 3.23 -15.45 25.63
C ASN A 171 3.80 -14.75 24.40
N ALA A 172 2.99 -13.88 23.79
CA ALA A 172 3.37 -13.22 22.56
C ALA A 172 4.47 -12.18 22.75
N LYS A 173 5.43 -12.16 21.82
CA LYS A 173 6.43 -11.09 21.77
C LYS A 173 5.81 -9.81 21.19
N LEU A 174 5.84 -8.73 21.97
CA LEU A 174 5.44 -7.41 21.50
C LEU A 174 6.61 -6.74 20.78
N VAL A 175 6.38 -6.29 19.55
CA VAL A 175 7.36 -5.66 18.65
C VAL A 175 6.96 -4.22 18.40
N GLU A 176 7.86 -3.26 18.57
CA GLU A 176 7.58 -1.86 18.28
C GLU A 176 7.32 -1.65 16.77
N GLY A 177 6.15 -1.10 16.46
CA GLY A 177 5.68 -0.86 15.09
C GLY A 177 5.89 0.58 14.63
N SER A 178 6.00 0.79 13.32
CA SER A 178 6.09 2.12 12.71
C SER A 178 4.79 2.93 12.92
N PRO A 179 4.84 4.27 12.86
CA PRO A 179 3.64 5.10 12.93
C PRO A 179 2.59 4.71 11.88
N ASP A 180 3.03 4.28 10.69
CA ASP A 180 2.23 3.96 9.50
C ASP A 180 1.22 2.82 9.67
N LEU A 181 1.38 2.01 10.72
CA LEU A 181 0.53 0.84 10.96
C LEU A 181 -0.90 1.18 11.41
N TRP A 182 -1.33 2.45 11.49
CA TRP A 182 -2.66 2.82 11.97
C TRP A 182 -3.80 2.25 11.09
N LYS A 183 -4.94 2.01 11.73
CA LYS A 183 -6.16 1.56 11.06
C LYS A 183 -6.91 2.73 10.44
N VAL A 184 -7.21 2.69 9.14
CA VAL A 184 -8.16 3.62 8.53
C VAL A 184 -9.55 3.31 9.10
N THR A 185 -10.07 4.21 9.93
CA THR A 185 -11.32 4.00 10.67
C THR A 185 -12.35 5.09 10.37
N TYR A 186 -11.90 6.33 10.21
CA TYR A 186 -12.74 7.50 10.00
C TYR A 186 -12.46 8.17 8.65
N LYS A 187 -13.38 9.03 8.22
CA LYS A 187 -13.23 9.82 6.98
C LYS A 187 -11.93 10.64 6.95
N ARG A 188 -11.52 11.21 8.08
CA ARG A 188 -10.24 11.94 8.18
C ARG A 188 -9.02 11.05 7.90
N ASP A 189 -9.11 9.76 8.22
CA ASP A 189 -8.03 8.81 7.95
C ASP A 189 -7.93 8.51 6.44
N LEU A 190 -9.04 8.61 5.68
CA LEU A 190 -9.01 8.53 4.22
C LEU A 190 -8.25 9.71 3.61
N TYR A 191 -8.42 10.93 4.13
CA TYR A 191 -7.64 12.09 3.66
C TYR A 191 -6.15 11.94 3.92
N ALA A 192 -5.79 11.44 5.10
CA ALA A 192 -4.39 11.12 5.43
C ALA A 192 -3.84 10.04 4.49
N ALA A 193 -4.58 8.94 4.32
CA ALA A 193 -4.18 7.84 3.45
C ALA A 193 -4.04 8.28 1.98
N GLU A 194 -4.99 9.04 1.44
CA GLU A 194 -4.91 9.60 0.09
C GLU A 194 -3.67 10.47 -0.09
N SER A 195 -3.39 11.35 0.89
CA SER A 195 -2.23 12.24 0.84
C SER A 195 -0.91 11.45 0.82
N ILE A 196 -0.80 10.42 1.66
CA ILE A 196 0.39 9.56 1.71
C ILE A 196 0.58 8.78 0.41
N ILE A 197 -0.51 8.25 -0.17
CA ILE A 197 -0.44 7.57 -1.46
C ILE A 197 0.09 8.53 -2.52
N LYS A 198 -0.51 9.72 -2.64
CA LYS A 198 -0.10 10.74 -3.62
C LYS A 198 1.36 11.13 -3.43
N GLU A 199 1.80 11.31 -2.18
CA GLU A 199 3.17 11.63 -1.86
C GLU A 199 4.14 10.51 -2.29
N ARG A 200 3.84 9.24 -1.96
CA ARG A 200 4.66 8.07 -2.34
C ARG A 200 4.79 7.93 -3.86
N ILE A 201 3.70 8.06 -4.62
CA ILE A 201 3.74 7.93 -6.10
C ILE A 201 4.31 9.18 -6.81
N SER A 202 4.56 10.26 -6.08
CA SER A 202 5.17 11.50 -6.60
C SER A 202 6.69 11.55 -6.39
N GLN A 203 7.28 10.52 -5.77
CA GLN A 203 8.73 10.44 -5.53
C GLN A 203 9.53 10.01 -6.76
N GLU A 204 8.88 9.74 -7.90
CA GLU A 204 9.57 9.42 -9.16
C GLU A 204 8.92 10.14 -10.34
N ILE A 205 9.76 10.75 -11.18
CA ILE A 205 9.37 11.41 -12.42
C ILE A 205 10.25 10.91 -13.56
N CYS A 206 9.60 10.58 -14.67
CA CYS A 206 10.26 10.23 -15.92
C CYS A 206 10.14 11.36 -16.93
N ILE A 207 11.27 11.88 -17.40
CA ILE A 207 11.33 12.85 -18.50
C ILE A 207 11.50 12.07 -19.80
N VAL A 208 10.59 12.26 -20.74
CA VAL A 208 10.56 11.62 -22.05
C VAL A 208 10.90 12.68 -23.10
N MET A 209 11.92 12.43 -23.91
CA MET A 209 12.44 13.38 -24.92
C MET A 209 12.85 12.64 -26.21
N ASP A 210 12.85 13.30 -27.37
CA ASP A 210 13.33 12.69 -28.62
C ASP A 210 14.85 12.86 -28.82
N MET A 211 15.46 12.08 -29.72
CA MET A 211 16.89 12.12 -30.09
C MET A 211 17.37 13.53 -30.50
N LYS A 212 16.46 14.37 -31.02
CA LYS A 212 16.77 15.77 -31.36
C LYS A 212 16.90 16.64 -30.12
N GLU A 213 16.01 16.45 -29.15
CA GLU A 213 15.99 17.21 -27.90
C GLU A 213 17.12 16.80 -26.96
N GLU A 214 17.50 15.52 -26.99
CA GLU A 214 18.70 15.01 -26.32
C GLU A 214 19.95 15.76 -26.82
N LYS A 215 20.08 15.94 -28.15
CA LYS A 215 21.20 16.69 -28.74
C LYS A 215 21.22 18.16 -28.36
N GLU A 216 20.05 18.77 -28.14
CA GLU A 216 19.92 20.16 -27.71
C GLU A 216 20.01 20.34 -26.18
N HIS A 217 20.17 19.25 -25.42
CA HIS A 217 20.33 19.22 -23.96
C HIS A 217 19.18 19.86 -23.15
N VAL A 218 18.04 20.17 -23.77
CA VAL A 218 16.90 20.85 -23.11
C VAL A 218 16.28 19.96 -22.04
N GLY A 219 16.13 18.66 -22.31
CA GLY A 219 15.62 17.70 -21.34
C GLY A 219 16.49 17.56 -20.09
N HIS A 220 17.82 17.54 -20.25
CA HIS A 220 18.75 17.51 -19.12
C HIS A 220 18.74 18.80 -18.30
N LEU A 221 18.45 19.94 -18.93
CA LEU A 221 18.32 21.20 -18.23
C LEU A 221 17.06 21.22 -17.35
N LEU A 222 15.92 20.76 -17.87
CA LEU A 222 14.70 20.61 -17.07
C LEU A 222 14.90 19.57 -15.95
N GLU A 223 15.58 18.46 -16.24
CA GLU A 223 15.95 17.47 -15.23
C GLU A 223 16.77 18.09 -14.08
N ALA A 224 17.77 18.91 -14.40
CA ALA A 224 18.60 19.59 -13.41
C ALA A 224 17.79 20.59 -12.56
N VAL A 225 16.90 21.35 -13.19
CA VAL A 225 16.02 22.30 -12.47
C VAL A 225 15.04 21.54 -11.57
N LEU A 226 14.40 20.49 -12.07
CA LEU A 226 13.49 19.66 -11.28
C LEU A 226 14.22 18.99 -10.11
N LYS A 227 15.44 18.48 -10.30
CA LYS A 227 16.26 17.94 -9.19
C LYS A 227 16.58 18.99 -8.12
N ASN A 228 16.79 20.23 -8.54
CA ASN A 228 17.09 21.32 -7.62
C ASN A 228 15.85 21.81 -6.85
N GLU A 229 14.66 21.80 -7.46
CA GLU A 229 13.42 22.20 -6.77
C GLU A 229 12.77 21.02 -6.00
N LEU A 230 13.02 19.77 -6.41
CA LEU A 230 12.46 18.53 -5.85
C LEU A 230 13.57 17.61 -5.31
N HIS A 231 14.21 18.02 -4.21
CA HIS A 231 15.39 17.35 -3.64
C HIS A 231 15.25 15.85 -3.31
N HIS A 232 14.03 15.34 -3.13
CA HIS A 232 13.77 13.95 -2.74
C HIS A 232 13.14 13.10 -3.85
N VAL A 233 12.92 13.69 -5.03
CA VAL A 233 12.27 13.00 -6.14
C VAL A 233 13.32 12.38 -7.05
N LYS A 234 13.21 11.08 -7.30
CA LYS A 234 14.02 10.35 -8.26
C LYS A 234 13.63 10.79 -9.67
N MET A 235 14.60 11.31 -10.42
CA MET A 235 14.40 11.67 -11.81
C MET A 235 15.09 10.66 -12.73
N THR A 236 14.39 10.27 -13.78
CA THR A 236 14.93 9.43 -14.85
C THR A 236 14.63 10.10 -16.18
N SER A 237 15.61 10.18 -17.07
CA SER A 237 15.44 10.74 -18.43
C SER A 237 15.58 9.62 -19.45
N VAL A 238 14.66 9.55 -20.41
CA VAL A 238 14.67 8.51 -21.45
C VAL A 238 14.35 9.06 -22.83
N VAL A 239 15.12 8.56 -23.80
CA VAL A 239 14.83 8.73 -25.22
C VAL A 239 14.11 7.47 -25.74
N PRO A 240 12.88 7.57 -26.26
CA PRO A 240 12.15 6.42 -26.78
C PRO A 240 12.89 5.81 -27.98
N CYS A 241 13.48 4.63 -27.82
CA CYS A 241 13.98 3.86 -28.95
C CYS A 241 12.83 3.49 -29.92
N HIS A 242 13.15 3.24 -31.19
CA HIS A 242 12.16 2.82 -32.20
C HIS A 242 11.42 1.53 -31.83
N ASP A 243 11.99 0.71 -30.95
CA ASP A 243 11.43 -0.56 -30.46
C ASP A 243 10.61 -0.44 -29.15
N GLY A 244 10.57 0.74 -28.52
CA GLY A 244 9.82 0.98 -27.28
C GLY A 244 10.40 0.35 -26.00
N SER A 245 11.57 -0.31 -26.07
CA SER A 245 12.16 -1.09 -24.98
C SER A 245 12.52 -0.25 -23.74
N SER A 246 13.03 0.97 -23.93
CA SER A 246 13.45 1.88 -22.86
C SER A 246 12.29 2.35 -21.98
N ILE A 247 11.11 2.60 -22.57
CA ILE A 247 9.90 3.01 -21.82
C ILE A 247 9.29 1.81 -21.08
N GLN A 248 9.34 0.60 -21.66
CA GLN A 248 8.90 -0.60 -20.96
C GLN A 248 9.68 -0.84 -19.67
N HIS A 249 11.00 -0.59 -19.64
CA HIS A 249 11.80 -0.67 -18.43
C HIS A 249 11.40 0.35 -17.35
N ILE A 250 10.97 1.56 -17.73
CA ILE A 250 10.46 2.58 -16.79
C ILE A 250 9.08 2.24 -16.27
N ILE A 251 8.21 1.74 -17.15
CA ILE A 251 6.88 1.24 -16.80
C ILE A 251 7.02 0.09 -15.78
N LEU A 252 8.01 -0.78 -15.96
CA LEU A 252 8.37 -1.83 -15.00
C LEU A 252 8.92 -1.28 -13.69
N GLY A 253 9.55 -0.10 -13.71
CA GLY A 253 10.01 0.65 -12.54
C GLY A 253 8.90 1.33 -11.73
N GLN A 254 7.63 1.22 -12.14
CA GLN A 254 6.46 1.80 -11.46
C GLN A 254 6.49 3.34 -11.34
N CYS A 255 6.96 4.03 -12.38
CA CYS A 255 6.81 5.47 -12.47
C CYS A 255 5.37 5.85 -12.90
N TYR A 256 4.75 6.80 -12.19
CA TYR A 256 3.38 7.27 -12.47
C TYR A 256 3.32 8.76 -12.86
N SER A 257 4.47 9.38 -13.11
CA SER A 257 4.59 10.81 -13.41
C SER A 257 5.55 10.99 -14.59
N PHE A 258 5.03 11.45 -15.72
CA PHE A 258 5.78 11.61 -16.96
C PHE A 258 5.76 13.07 -17.39
N VAL A 259 6.90 13.57 -17.84
CA VAL A 259 7.05 14.89 -18.47
C VAL A 259 7.54 14.64 -19.89
N CYS A 260 6.71 14.95 -20.87
CA CYS A 260 7.01 14.80 -22.28
C CYS A 260 7.45 16.14 -22.85
N MET A 261 8.68 16.21 -23.34
CA MET A 261 9.23 17.39 -23.99
C MET A 261 8.80 17.44 -25.46
N ASN A 262 8.42 18.62 -25.94
CA ASN A 262 8.12 18.91 -27.34
C ASN A 262 8.72 20.27 -27.73
N VAL A 263 10.02 20.31 -28.03
CA VAL A 263 10.77 21.55 -28.32
C VAL A 263 10.67 21.94 -29.80
N MET A 264 10.64 20.96 -30.70
CA MET A 264 10.92 21.17 -32.14
C MET A 264 9.77 20.85 -33.09
N THR A 265 8.63 20.40 -32.57
CA THR A 265 7.41 20.10 -33.35
C THR A 265 6.21 20.72 -32.66
N THR A 266 5.35 21.42 -33.42
CA THR A 266 4.04 21.91 -32.94
C THR A 266 3.02 20.77 -32.75
N ASP A 267 3.41 19.57 -33.14
CA ASP A 267 2.55 18.40 -33.13
C ASP A 267 2.92 17.55 -31.91
N PHE A 268 1.93 17.22 -31.09
CA PHE A 268 2.04 16.40 -29.87
C PHE A 268 2.43 14.93 -30.13
N GLN A 269 3.25 14.64 -31.14
CA GLN A 269 3.57 13.30 -31.62
C GLN A 269 4.25 12.45 -30.53
N ASN A 270 5.21 13.01 -29.79
CA ASN A 270 5.86 12.30 -28.68
C ASN A 270 4.87 12.00 -27.56
N THR A 271 4.03 12.97 -27.23
CA THR A 271 2.98 12.83 -26.21
C THR A 271 1.97 11.77 -26.62
N GLN A 272 1.51 11.76 -27.88
CA GLN A 272 0.59 10.74 -28.41
C GLN A 272 1.20 9.35 -28.39
N LYS A 273 2.48 9.22 -28.76
CA LYS A 273 3.20 7.94 -28.69
C LYS A 273 3.28 7.44 -27.25
N LEU A 274 3.65 8.29 -26.30
CA LEU A 274 3.68 7.95 -24.89
C LEU A 274 2.31 7.54 -24.36
N LEU A 275 1.25 8.29 -24.71
CA LEU A 275 -0.12 7.96 -24.30
C LEU A 275 -0.55 6.59 -24.82
N GLY A 276 -0.30 6.28 -26.10
CA GLY A 276 -0.58 4.95 -26.65
C GLY A 276 0.14 3.83 -25.89
N MET A 277 1.41 4.03 -25.54
CA MET A 277 2.17 3.06 -24.73
C MET A 277 1.64 2.92 -23.29
N LEU A 278 1.17 4.01 -22.68
CA LEU A 278 0.59 4.00 -21.34
C LEU A 278 -0.80 3.35 -21.32
N GLU A 279 -1.60 3.53 -22.38
CA GLU A 279 -2.90 2.89 -22.57
C GLU A 279 -2.80 1.37 -22.71
N GLU A 280 -1.76 0.88 -23.38
CA GLU A 280 -1.46 -0.55 -23.46
C GLU A 280 -0.89 -1.13 -22.15
N SER A 281 -0.43 -0.27 -21.24
CA SER A 281 0.16 -0.68 -19.97
C SER A 281 -0.88 -0.86 -18.86
N ASN A 282 -0.54 -1.65 -17.83
CA ASN A 282 -1.38 -1.80 -16.64
C ASN A 282 -1.15 -0.69 -15.58
N LEU A 283 -0.37 0.36 -15.86
CA LEU A 283 -0.04 1.39 -14.86
C LEU A 283 -1.26 2.19 -14.41
N SER A 284 -2.07 2.62 -15.38
CA SER A 284 -3.27 3.44 -15.17
C SER A 284 -4.35 2.71 -14.35
N ILE A 285 -4.30 1.39 -14.32
CA ILE A 285 -5.17 0.54 -13.50
C ILE A 285 -4.85 0.75 -12.01
N LEU A 286 -3.58 0.93 -11.65
CA LEU A 286 -3.15 0.97 -10.26
C LEU A 286 -3.26 2.37 -9.65
N TYR A 287 -2.78 3.39 -10.37
CA TYR A 287 -2.81 4.78 -9.94
C TYR A 287 -3.04 5.71 -11.13
N PRO A 288 -3.63 6.91 -10.91
CA PRO A 288 -3.74 7.93 -11.95
C PRO A 288 -2.34 8.34 -12.44
N VAL A 289 -2.09 8.18 -13.73
CA VAL A 289 -0.83 8.61 -14.37
C VAL A 289 -0.92 10.09 -14.73
N VAL A 290 0.10 10.87 -14.38
CA VAL A 290 0.20 12.29 -14.77
C VAL A 290 1.14 12.39 -15.95
N VAL A 291 0.69 13.02 -17.04
CA VAL A 291 1.51 13.34 -18.21
C VAL A 291 1.46 14.86 -18.41
N VAL A 292 2.61 15.51 -18.34
CA VAL A 292 2.76 16.95 -18.64
C VAL A 292 3.47 17.07 -19.97
N SER A 293 2.87 17.77 -20.94
CA SER A 293 3.53 18.12 -22.20
C SER A 293 4.14 19.51 -22.06
N ASP A 294 5.44 19.62 -22.23
CA ASP A 294 6.18 20.87 -22.03
C ASP A 294 6.80 21.36 -23.36
N GLU A 295 6.35 22.53 -23.81
CA GLU A 295 6.85 23.22 -25.00
C GLU A 295 7.70 24.43 -24.56
N GLN A 296 8.96 24.18 -24.21
CA GLN A 296 9.85 25.25 -23.72
C GLN A 296 10.85 25.73 -24.75
N LYS A 297 11.00 27.07 -24.83
CA LYS A 297 11.96 27.77 -25.70
C LYS A 297 13.01 28.60 -24.93
N LEU A 298 12.89 28.81 -23.61
CA LEU A 298 13.75 29.74 -22.85
C LEU A 298 14.13 29.23 -21.45
N GLN A 299 15.35 29.59 -20.99
CA GLN A 299 15.87 29.15 -19.69
C GLN A 299 15.24 29.83 -18.46
N GLU A 300 14.74 31.07 -18.57
CA GLU A 300 14.22 31.82 -17.39
C GLU A 300 12.86 31.30 -16.90
N SER A 301 12.03 30.71 -17.78
CA SER A 301 10.72 30.12 -17.45
C SER A 301 10.80 28.72 -16.82
N LEU A 302 11.96 28.05 -16.87
CA LEU A 302 12.13 26.67 -16.40
C LEU A 302 11.76 26.47 -14.93
N LYS A 303 12.08 27.45 -14.07
CA LYS A 303 11.78 27.35 -12.65
C LYS A 303 10.28 27.40 -12.39
N GLN A 304 9.54 28.28 -13.08
CA GLN A 304 8.09 28.35 -12.97
C GLN A 304 7.44 27.08 -13.53
N GLY A 305 7.94 26.57 -14.66
CA GLY A 305 7.51 25.30 -15.25
C GLY A 305 7.69 24.13 -14.29
N ALA A 306 8.86 24.03 -13.64
CA ALA A 306 9.13 23.00 -12.65
C ALA A 306 8.16 23.05 -11.45
N VAL A 307 7.82 24.26 -10.96
CA VAL A 307 6.84 24.43 -9.87
C VAL A 307 5.44 24.00 -10.32
N ILE A 308 5.03 24.33 -11.55
CA ILE A 308 3.75 23.91 -12.11
C ILE A 308 3.70 22.38 -12.26
N ILE A 309 4.75 21.77 -12.83
CA ILE A 309 4.87 20.31 -12.97
C ILE A 309 4.76 19.64 -11.61
N ALA A 310 5.50 20.13 -10.61
CA ALA A 310 5.45 19.60 -9.25
C ALA A 310 4.04 19.69 -8.64
N ALA A 311 3.35 20.82 -8.82
CA ALA A 311 2.00 21.01 -8.32
C ALA A 311 1.00 20.04 -8.98
N LEU A 312 1.07 19.87 -10.31
CA LEU A 312 0.21 18.93 -11.04
C LEU A 312 0.41 17.48 -10.58
N ILE A 313 1.68 17.07 -10.40
CA ILE A 313 2.04 15.73 -9.93
C ILE A 313 1.56 15.48 -8.50
N LYS A 314 1.71 16.49 -7.62
CA LYS A 314 1.28 16.40 -6.22
C LYS A 314 -0.24 16.31 -6.09
N GLU A 315 -0.97 17.15 -6.80
CA GLU A 315 -2.44 17.24 -6.63
C GLU A 315 -3.18 16.11 -7.35
N ARG A 316 -2.69 15.68 -8.52
CA ARG A 316 -3.34 14.70 -9.42
C ARG A 316 -4.83 15.02 -9.65
N ASN A 317 -5.14 16.30 -9.82
CA ASN A 317 -6.51 16.79 -9.91
C ASN A 317 -7.02 16.71 -11.35
N SER A 318 -8.08 15.91 -11.56
CA SER A 318 -8.67 15.73 -12.89
C SER A 318 -9.33 16.98 -13.47
N ALA A 319 -9.65 17.99 -12.64
CA ALA A 319 -10.28 19.24 -13.08
C ALA A 319 -9.37 20.09 -13.98
N LEU A 320 -8.05 19.84 -13.97
CA LEU A 320 -7.07 20.58 -14.77
C LEU A 320 -6.65 19.82 -16.05
N LEU A 321 -7.26 18.66 -16.34
CA LEU A 321 -6.95 17.89 -17.54
C LEU A 321 -7.29 18.68 -18.81
N GLY A 322 -6.37 18.66 -19.79
CA GLY A 322 -6.52 19.33 -21.08
C GLY A 322 -6.29 20.84 -21.06
N GLN A 323 -5.87 21.42 -19.93
CA GLN A 323 -5.53 22.84 -19.84
C GLN A 323 -4.12 23.11 -20.39
N LEU A 324 -3.98 24.24 -21.10
CA LEU A 324 -2.68 24.79 -21.47
C LEU A 324 -2.22 25.76 -20.38
N LEU A 325 -1.14 25.43 -19.69
CA LEU A 325 -0.56 26.26 -18.62
C LEU A 325 0.70 26.97 -19.15
N VAL A 326 0.96 28.18 -18.65
CA VAL A 326 2.07 29.03 -19.10
C VAL A 326 3.02 29.30 -17.93
N ALA A 327 4.33 29.21 -18.19
CA ALA A 327 5.44 29.38 -17.26
C ALA A 327 6.40 30.49 -17.68
#